data_AF-A0A2E5Y504-F1
#
_entry.id   AF-A0A2E5Y504-F1
#
_cell.length_a   1.000
_cell.length_b   1.000
_cell.length_c   1.000
_cell.angle_alpha   90.00
_cell.angle_beta   90.00
_cell.angle_gamma   90.00
#
_symmetry.space_group_name_H-M   'P 1'
#
loop_
_entity.id
_entity.type
_entity.pdbx_description
1 polymer ?
#
loop_
_entity_poly.entity_id
_entity_poly.type
_entity_poly.pdbx_seq_one_letter_code
_entity_poly.pdbx_strand_id
1 'polypeptide(L)'
;MADGLKGFLARLSTDDPETNGPRLWVMFAISLFLVATLNWYAMVREPSIVDVDELTDYINEVVKVEGQLISWVEDPYNSGDDRLDAIIDDGTGVVELRWYRPAELPPIGTNVTVIGDVIEYEGRMWLQALGAGAMNWDEEDIPDAPLLSISDVALDPQSYEGEVIRLTGFLSESIAPDVTFNSAYLGDHPSYGNSEHQMHMIMHSSTGEWIESGSKVTVQGILSYQQRDLRWSIHVQGPEIDLDRNHPVDIPLLDWAGQSTWMYQAGSTVDVAGILSIDENDDWWLTGSAGSPLCVIPSDEDLESAEQLEGLGVQMRGRLVWNTAMSTWCLDKGGAANADLVATSNIDDLLLLLSADPSAALQDSTKRYVVSAYMKYALEPSVEDEGAYFVDSAGYTPGWTSIAVTMPGPRSSWLEAGQAIVANVSVSWDDENMRAELLVHEYSEGEKANPMNLLWSDGATNWGYDKNKIVRINGLAIEDNGTWYLSEPGSDKRILLSTVNNCIGLDELHVGTAMTWEGRLRQVEDSNSLTMVYTLNDADVDDDDNDGLSNALESAFGTSSNNEDSDGDGVNDRQEYIDQS
;
A
#
# COMPACT_ATOMS: atom_id res chain seq x y z
N MET A 1 -72.61 5.26 -37.13
CA MET A 1 -71.92 6.54 -36.86
C MET A 1 -71.11 7.08 -38.05
N ALA A 2 -70.66 6.26 -39.02
CA ALA A 2 -69.85 6.72 -40.15
C ALA A 2 -70.60 7.53 -41.24
N ASP A 3 -71.89 7.25 -41.52
CA ASP A 3 -72.65 7.97 -42.57
C ASP A 3 -73.11 9.37 -42.17
N GLY A 4 -73.39 9.61 -40.88
CA GLY A 4 -73.71 10.94 -40.37
C GLY A 4 -72.50 11.89 -40.40
N LEU A 5 -71.30 11.36 -40.16
CA LEU A 5 -70.05 12.13 -40.20
C LEU A 5 -69.67 12.54 -41.64
N LYS A 6 -69.89 11.64 -42.62
CA LYS A 6 -69.66 11.96 -44.04
C LYS A 6 -70.60 13.04 -44.57
N GLY A 7 -71.89 13.01 -44.18
CA GLY A 7 -72.86 14.05 -44.56
C GLY A 7 -72.57 15.42 -43.94
N PHE A 8 -72.02 15.44 -42.72
CA PHE A 8 -71.59 16.66 -42.03
C PHE A 8 -70.33 17.27 -42.65
N LEU A 9 -69.32 16.45 -42.95
CA LEU A 9 -68.07 16.89 -43.60
C LEU A 9 -68.30 17.39 -45.04
N ALA A 10 -69.24 16.79 -45.79
CA ALA A 10 -69.58 17.25 -47.14
C ALA A 10 -70.28 18.62 -47.18
N ARG A 11 -70.95 19.04 -46.09
CA ARG A 11 -71.55 20.39 -45.96
C ARG A 11 -70.55 21.48 -45.55
N LEU A 12 -69.38 21.08 -45.05
CA LEU A 12 -68.27 21.97 -44.71
C LEU A 12 -67.43 22.37 -45.95
N SER A 13 -67.57 21.69 -47.09
CA SER A 13 -66.72 21.88 -48.28
C SER A 13 -67.35 22.66 -49.45
N THR A 14 -68.47 23.37 -49.26
CA THR A 14 -69.06 24.20 -50.34
C THR A 14 -68.55 25.64 -50.25
N ASP A 15 -67.83 26.13 -51.25
CA ASP A 15 -67.22 27.48 -51.30
C ASP A 15 -68.26 28.62 -51.34
N ASP A 16 -68.90 28.92 -50.21
CA ASP A 16 -69.83 30.03 -50.03
C ASP A 16 -69.27 31.06 -49.03
N PRO A 17 -68.87 32.27 -49.49
CA PRO A 17 -68.11 33.23 -48.69
C PRO A 17 -68.86 33.78 -47.47
N GLU A 18 -70.19 33.69 -47.41
CA GLU A 18 -70.99 34.12 -46.23
C GLU A 18 -70.96 33.09 -45.08
N THR A 19 -70.53 31.85 -45.33
CA THR A 19 -70.48 30.77 -44.34
C THR A 19 -69.09 30.52 -43.74
N ASN A 20 -68.07 31.26 -44.19
CA ASN A 20 -66.69 31.09 -43.77
C ASN A 20 -66.44 31.40 -42.28
N GLY A 21 -67.12 32.40 -41.73
CA GLY A 21 -67.01 32.75 -40.29
C GLY A 21 -67.51 31.63 -39.36
N PRO A 22 -68.75 31.14 -39.52
CA PRO A 22 -69.28 30.01 -38.74
C PRO A 22 -68.46 28.72 -38.90
N ARG A 23 -67.92 28.45 -40.09
CA ARG A 23 -67.08 27.26 -40.33
C ARG A 23 -65.74 27.31 -39.63
N LEU A 24 -65.09 28.49 -39.57
CA LEU A 24 -63.86 28.68 -38.81
C LEU A 24 -64.10 28.39 -37.32
N TRP A 25 -65.23 28.83 -36.77
CA TRP A 25 -65.62 28.56 -35.39
C TRP A 25 -65.91 27.07 -35.13
N VAL A 26 -66.54 26.37 -36.08
CA VAL A 26 -66.77 24.92 -35.98
C VAL A 26 -65.46 24.14 -36.07
N MET A 27 -64.57 24.49 -36.99
CA MET A 27 -63.25 23.84 -37.08
C MET A 27 -62.38 24.13 -35.85
N PHE A 28 -62.42 25.36 -35.33
CA PHE A 28 -61.74 25.73 -34.09
C PHE A 28 -62.29 25.00 -32.87
N ALA A 29 -63.62 24.85 -32.76
CA ALA A 29 -64.24 24.11 -31.67
C ALA A 29 -63.92 22.61 -31.74
N ILE A 30 -63.91 22.02 -32.94
CA ILE A 30 -63.54 20.61 -33.15
C ILE A 30 -62.05 20.40 -32.85
N SER A 31 -61.16 21.33 -33.23
CA SER A 31 -59.74 21.22 -32.89
C SER A 31 -59.50 21.37 -31.39
N LEU A 32 -60.22 22.27 -30.70
CA LEU A 32 -60.20 22.37 -29.24
C LEU A 32 -60.70 21.10 -28.57
N PHE A 33 -61.79 20.51 -29.07
CA PHE A 33 -62.30 19.24 -28.56
C PHE A 33 -61.32 18.09 -28.82
N LEU A 34 -60.72 18.03 -30.00
CA LEU A 34 -59.73 17.00 -30.34
C LEU A 34 -58.52 17.12 -29.42
N VAL A 35 -57.96 18.31 -29.26
CA VAL A 35 -56.83 18.57 -28.35
C VAL A 35 -57.22 18.27 -26.90
N ALA A 36 -58.41 18.67 -26.44
CA ALA A 36 -58.89 18.36 -25.10
C ALA A 36 -59.09 16.84 -24.90
N THR A 37 -59.61 16.12 -25.89
CA THR A 37 -59.75 14.66 -25.82
C THR A 37 -58.41 13.93 -25.92
N LEU A 38 -57.45 14.45 -26.67
CA LEU A 38 -56.09 13.90 -26.74
C LEU A 38 -55.33 14.16 -25.43
N ASN A 39 -55.47 15.35 -24.85
CA ASN A 39 -54.91 15.66 -23.53
C ASN A 39 -55.59 14.84 -22.42
N TRP A 40 -56.92 14.67 -22.47
CA TRP A 40 -57.65 13.79 -21.54
C TRP A 40 -57.23 12.33 -21.72
N TYR A 41 -57.06 11.88 -22.96
CA TYR A 41 -56.61 10.52 -23.28
C TYR A 41 -55.16 10.28 -22.83
N ALA A 42 -54.31 11.30 -22.86
CA ALA A 42 -52.96 11.25 -22.30
C ALA A 42 -52.99 11.18 -20.76
N MET A 43 -53.79 12.02 -20.10
CA MET A 43 -53.95 12.03 -18.64
C MET A 43 -54.53 10.72 -18.08
N VAL A 44 -55.45 10.07 -18.79
CA VAL A 44 -56.03 8.76 -18.39
C VAL A 44 -55.03 7.60 -18.59
N ARG A 45 -53.93 7.83 -19.33
CA ARG A 45 -52.88 6.83 -19.56
C ARG A 45 -51.65 7.03 -18.69
N GLU A 46 -51.63 8.03 -17.81
CA GLU A 46 -50.54 8.13 -16.83
C GLU A 46 -50.62 6.91 -15.89
N PRO A 47 -49.53 6.12 -15.77
CA PRO A 47 -49.49 4.98 -14.87
C PRO A 47 -49.75 5.45 -13.43
N SER A 48 -50.51 4.67 -12.65
CA SER A 48 -50.68 4.94 -11.22
C SER A 48 -49.37 4.72 -10.48
N ILE A 49 -49.12 5.56 -9.46
CA ILE A 49 -48.07 5.33 -8.48
C ILE A 49 -48.52 4.14 -7.62
N VAL A 50 -47.64 3.14 -7.49
CA VAL A 50 -47.89 1.89 -6.76
C VAL A 50 -46.70 1.66 -5.82
N ASP A 51 -46.99 1.25 -4.58
CA ASP A 51 -45.99 0.88 -3.60
C ASP A 51 -45.40 -0.50 -3.93
N VAL A 52 -44.14 -0.75 -3.57
CA VAL A 52 -43.39 -1.95 -3.93
C VAL A 52 -44.03 -3.23 -3.37
N ASP A 53 -44.63 -3.15 -2.18
CA ASP A 53 -45.31 -4.29 -1.55
C ASP A 53 -46.63 -4.70 -2.25
N GLU A 54 -47.25 -3.77 -3.00
CA GLU A 54 -48.49 -4.00 -3.76
C GLU A 54 -48.24 -4.45 -5.21
N LEU A 55 -46.99 -4.53 -5.67
CA LEU A 55 -46.65 -4.89 -7.06
C LEU A 55 -47.19 -6.25 -7.50
N THR A 56 -47.49 -7.16 -6.57
CA THR A 56 -48.10 -8.46 -6.88
C THR A 56 -49.48 -8.34 -7.55
N ASP A 57 -50.18 -7.24 -7.34
CA ASP A 57 -51.52 -7.02 -7.89
C ASP A 57 -51.50 -6.45 -9.32
N TYR A 58 -50.31 -6.06 -9.81
CA TYR A 58 -50.11 -5.33 -11.07
C TYR A 58 -49.26 -6.08 -12.10
N ILE A 59 -49.22 -7.43 -12.02
CA ILE A 59 -48.40 -8.27 -12.91
C ILE A 59 -48.81 -8.13 -14.39
N ASN A 60 -47.84 -7.85 -15.26
CA ASN A 60 -47.98 -7.48 -16.68
C ASN A 60 -48.70 -6.14 -16.92
N GLU A 61 -48.68 -5.24 -15.94
CA GLU A 61 -49.15 -3.86 -16.09
C GLU A 61 -47.98 -2.87 -15.98
N VAL A 62 -48.11 -1.72 -16.65
CA VAL A 62 -47.15 -0.63 -16.54
C VAL A 62 -47.52 0.23 -15.33
N VAL A 63 -46.59 0.35 -14.39
CA VAL A 63 -46.76 1.10 -13.13
C VAL A 63 -45.69 2.18 -12.99
N LYS A 64 -45.94 3.12 -12.08
CA LYS A 64 -44.97 4.13 -11.62
C LYS A 64 -44.60 3.79 -10.18
N VAL A 65 -43.32 3.76 -9.85
CA VAL A 65 -42.83 3.56 -8.48
C VAL A 65 -41.95 4.74 -8.11
N GLU A 66 -42.18 5.30 -6.93
CA GLU A 66 -41.41 6.41 -6.39
C GLU A 66 -40.61 5.91 -5.19
N GLY A 67 -39.29 6.08 -5.22
CA GLY A 67 -38.42 5.57 -4.17
C GLY A 67 -36.98 6.06 -4.33
N GLN A 68 -36.14 5.70 -3.36
CA GLN A 68 -34.74 6.05 -3.34
C GLN A 68 -33.91 5.06 -4.19
N LEU A 69 -33.02 5.59 -5.03
CA LEU A 69 -32.06 4.79 -5.79
C LEU A 69 -30.93 4.30 -4.86
N ILE A 70 -30.88 3.01 -4.57
CA ILE A 70 -29.87 2.44 -3.64
C ILE A 70 -28.59 2.05 -4.38
N SER A 71 -28.73 1.40 -5.53
CA SER A 71 -27.60 0.95 -6.34
C SER A 71 -28.02 0.68 -7.76
N TRP A 72 -27.10 0.75 -8.71
CA TRP A 72 -27.33 0.31 -10.08
C TRP A 72 -26.09 -0.41 -10.62
N VAL A 73 -26.28 -1.24 -11.64
CA VAL A 73 -25.22 -1.96 -12.33
C VAL A 73 -25.46 -1.89 -13.83
N GLU A 74 -24.49 -1.34 -14.57
CA GLU A 74 -24.46 -1.41 -16.03
C GLU A 74 -23.95 -2.78 -16.48
N ASP A 75 -24.59 -3.32 -17.52
CA ASP A 75 -24.29 -4.63 -18.10
C ASP A 75 -23.94 -5.72 -17.05
N PRO A 76 -24.92 -6.13 -16.21
CA PRO A 76 -24.67 -7.04 -15.09
C PRO A 76 -24.04 -8.38 -15.47
N TYR A 77 -24.16 -8.77 -16.74
CA TYR A 77 -23.65 -10.05 -17.26
C TYR A 77 -22.46 -9.88 -18.21
N ASN A 78 -21.96 -8.65 -18.39
CA ASN A 78 -20.91 -8.32 -19.35
C ASN A 78 -21.21 -8.92 -20.75
N SER A 79 -22.49 -8.86 -21.17
CA SER A 79 -22.97 -9.43 -22.43
C SER A 79 -22.88 -8.45 -23.60
N GLY A 80 -22.48 -7.20 -23.34
CA GLY A 80 -22.50 -6.10 -24.30
C GLY A 80 -23.90 -5.58 -24.60
N ASP A 81 -24.89 -5.95 -23.78
CA ASP A 81 -26.25 -5.47 -23.91
C ASP A 81 -26.40 -4.11 -23.24
N ASP A 82 -27.14 -3.21 -23.89
CA ASP A 82 -27.48 -1.88 -23.37
C ASP A 82 -28.58 -2.00 -22.30
N ARG A 83 -28.24 -2.63 -21.18
CA ARG A 83 -29.10 -2.96 -20.04
C ARG A 83 -28.46 -2.48 -18.75
N LEU A 84 -29.28 -1.86 -17.90
CA LEU A 84 -28.94 -1.45 -16.55
C LEU A 84 -29.94 -2.03 -15.56
N ASP A 85 -29.44 -2.60 -14.48
CA ASP A 85 -30.27 -3.08 -13.37
C ASP A 85 -30.11 -2.10 -12.20
N ALA A 86 -31.19 -1.39 -11.86
CA ALA A 86 -31.25 -0.47 -10.72
C ALA A 86 -32.08 -1.07 -9.58
N ILE A 87 -31.71 -0.76 -8.34
CA ILE A 87 -32.41 -1.16 -7.13
C ILE A 87 -33.04 0.08 -6.50
N ILE A 88 -34.36 0.04 -6.34
CA ILE A 88 -35.16 1.12 -5.77
C ILE A 88 -35.80 0.64 -4.48
N ASP A 89 -35.72 1.46 -3.43
CA ASP A 89 -36.36 1.24 -2.13
C ASP A 89 -37.37 2.36 -1.86
N ASP A 90 -38.63 2.01 -1.63
CA ASP A 90 -39.71 2.96 -1.31
C ASP A 90 -40.03 3.02 0.19
N GLY A 91 -39.32 2.25 1.02
CA GLY A 91 -39.54 2.06 2.46
C GLY A 91 -40.55 0.95 2.80
N THR A 92 -41.31 0.44 1.84
CA THR A 92 -42.19 -0.74 1.99
C THR A 92 -41.51 -2.02 1.51
N GLY A 93 -40.64 -1.92 0.51
CA GLY A 93 -39.86 -3.01 -0.04
C GLY A 93 -38.81 -2.55 -1.04
N VAL A 94 -38.14 -3.52 -1.66
CA VAL A 94 -37.09 -3.28 -2.65
C VAL A 94 -37.47 -3.93 -3.97
N VAL A 95 -37.35 -3.17 -5.07
CA VAL A 95 -37.63 -3.66 -6.42
C VAL A 95 -36.45 -3.46 -7.37
N GLU A 96 -36.23 -4.45 -8.24
CA GLU A 96 -35.24 -4.40 -9.33
C GLU A 96 -35.90 -3.76 -10.57
N LEU A 97 -35.29 -2.72 -11.12
CA LEU A 97 -35.63 -2.13 -12.42
C LEU A 97 -34.61 -2.58 -13.46
N ARG A 98 -35.07 -3.32 -14.48
CA ARG A 98 -34.31 -3.68 -15.68
C ARG A 98 -34.57 -2.67 -16.78
N TRP A 99 -33.63 -1.77 -16.98
CA TRP A 99 -33.74 -0.66 -17.91
C TRP A 99 -32.90 -0.90 -19.16
N TYR A 100 -33.57 -0.96 -20.32
CA TYR A 100 -32.91 -1.10 -21.61
C TYR A 100 -32.75 0.26 -22.31
N ARG A 101 -31.53 0.55 -22.80
CA ARG A 101 -31.12 1.86 -23.34
C ARG A 101 -31.29 2.99 -22.32
N PRO A 102 -30.58 2.92 -21.19
CA PRO A 102 -30.63 3.95 -20.16
C PRO A 102 -30.21 5.33 -20.67
N ALA A 103 -30.67 6.36 -19.97
CA ALA A 103 -30.21 7.72 -20.14
C ALA A 103 -29.14 8.05 -19.08
N GLU A 104 -28.90 9.34 -18.85
CA GLU A 104 -28.12 9.81 -17.70
C GLU A 104 -28.68 9.22 -16.39
N LEU A 105 -27.83 9.01 -15.39
CA LEU A 105 -28.20 8.45 -14.10
C LEU A 105 -27.93 9.47 -13.00
N PRO A 106 -28.83 9.61 -12.01
CA PRO A 106 -28.54 10.42 -10.84
C PRO A 106 -27.57 9.71 -9.89
N PRO A 107 -26.92 10.45 -8.98
CA PRO A 107 -26.15 9.86 -7.89
C PRO A 107 -26.99 8.94 -7.01
N ILE A 108 -26.37 7.96 -6.37
CA ILE A 108 -27.07 7.11 -5.40
C ILE A 108 -27.64 7.90 -4.22
N GLY A 109 -28.78 7.42 -3.74
CA GLY A 109 -29.64 8.04 -2.73
C GLY A 109 -30.58 9.13 -3.26
N THR A 110 -30.55 9.42 -4.56
CA THR A 110 -31.54 10.30 -5.21
C THR A 110 -32.93 9.68 -5.18
N ASN A 111 -33.94 10.49 -4.87
CA ASN A 111 -35.32 10.05 -5.02
C ASN A 111 -35.68 10.04 -6.51
N VAL A 112 -36.02 8.87 -7.01
CA VAL A 112 -36.32 8.65 -8.43
C VAL A 112 -37.76 8.20 -8.59
N THR A 113 -38.35 8.62 -9.70
CA THR A 113 -39.56 7.98 -10.18
C THR A 113 -39.26 7.07 -11.35
N VAL A 114 -39.58 5.79 -11.21
CA VAL A 114 -39.38 4.78 -12.24
C VAL A 114 -40.70 4.33 -12.85
N ILE A 115 -40.71 4.10 -14.16
CA ILE A 115 -41.86 3.62 -14.91
C ILE A 115 -41.47 2.35 -15.66
N GLY A 116 -42.19 1.26 -15.41
CA GLY A 116 -41.88 -0.04 -16.00
C GLY A 116 -43.06 -1.00 -15.98
N ASP A 117 -42.95 -2.05 -16.81
CA ASP A 117 -43.86 -3.19 -16.84
C ASP A 117 -43.48 -4.17 -15.71
N VAL A 118 -44.44 -4.55 -14.88
CA VAL A 118 -44.20 -5.51 -13.79
C VAL A 118 -44.13 -6.92 -14.36
N ILE A 119 -42.98 -7.55 -14.30
CA ILE A 119 -42.78 -8.91 -14.79
C ILE A 119 -42.58 -9.85 -13.62
N GLU A 120 -43.37 -10.93 -13.58
CA GLU A 120 -43.15 -12.06 -12.69
C GLU A 120 -42.63 -13.27 -13.49
N TYR A 121 -41.49 -13.82 -13.07
CA TYR A 121 -40.95 -15.05 -13.64
C TYR A 121 -40.34 -15.93 -12.55
N GLU A 122 -40.78 -17.18 -12.47
CA GLU A 122 -40.28 -18.17 -11.50
C GLU A 122 -40.29 -17.67 -10.04
N GLY A 123 -41.28 -16.83 -9.70
CA GLY A 123 -41.44 -16.26 -8.35
C GLY A 123 -40.53 -15.08 -8.04
N ARG A 124 -39.79 -14.54 -9.03
CA ARG A 124 -39.08 -13.26 -8.94
C ARG A 124 -39.88 -12.19 -9.67
N MET A 125 -39.95 -10.99 -9.09
CA MET A 125 -40.61 -9.84 -9.69
C MET A 125 -39.60 -8.73 -9.93
N TRP A 126 -39.72 -8.05 -11.07
CA TRP A 126 -38.94 -6.87 -11.42
C TRP A 126 -39.75 -5.94 -12.31
N LEU A 127 -39.36 -4.68 -12.37
CA LEU A 127 -39.87 -3.71 -13.33
C LEU A 127 -39.01 -3.77 -14.59
N GLN A 128 -39.63 -3.79 -15.77
CA GLN A 128 -38.93 -3.73 -17.04
C GLN A 128 -39.27 -2.45 -17.79
N ALA A 129 -38.25 -1.69 -18.18
CA ALA A 129 -38.43 -0.43 -18.88
C ALA A 129 -37.56 -0.33 -20.14
N LEU A 130 -38.04 0.43 -21.13
CA LEU A 130 -37.41 0.59 -22.44
C LEU A 130 -37.29 2.08 -22.79
N GLY A 131 -36.06 2.55 -22.99
CA GLY A 131 -35.73 3.90 -23.46
C GLY A 131 -35.63 4.96 -22.36
N ALA A 132 -35.12 6.13 -22.74
CA ALA A 132 -34.65 7.19 -21.84
C ALA A 132 -35.68 7.78 -20.85
N GLY A 133 -36.99 7.55 -21.02
CA GLY A 133 -38.04 8.12 -20.16
C GLY A 133 -38.45 7.24 -18.97
N ALA A 134 -37.70 6.18 -18.69
CA ALA A 134 -38.05 5.20 -17.67
C ALA A 134 -37.76 5.67 -16.24
N MET A 135 -36.77 6.55 -16.05
CA MET A 135 -36.39 7.09 -14.75
C MET A 135 -36.38 8.61 -14.84
N ASN A 136 -37.00 9.28 -13.87
CA ASN A 136 -37.06 10.73 -13.78
C ASN A 136 -36.70 11.17 -12.35
N TRP A 137 -35.96 12.27 -12.24
CA TRP A 137 -35.57 12.91 -10.98
C TRP A 137 -35.41 14.42 -11.21
N ASP A 138 -35.60 15.22 -10.17
CA ASP A 138 -35.30 16.65 -10.18
C ASP A 138 -34.00 16.95 -9.40
N GLU A 139 -33.41 18.14 -9.59
CA GLU A 139 -32.18 18.54 -8.88
C GLU A 139 -32.39 18.65 -7.35
N GLU A 140 -33.63 18.90 -6.93
CA GLU A 140 -34.02 18.96 -5.52
C GLU A 140 -34.10 17.57 -4.85
N ASP A 141 -34.15 16.49 -5.65
CA ASP A 141 -34.25 15.10 -5.17
C ASP A 141 -32.88 14.48 -4.86
N ILE A 142 -31.79 15.15 -5.23
CA ILE A 142 -30.42 14.70 -4.97
C ILE A 142 -30.11 14.94 -3.48
N PRO A 143 -29.66 13.92 -2.73
CA PRO A 143 -29.40 14.05 -1.30
C PRO A 143 -28.22 14.99 -1.03
N ASP A 144 -28.29 15.74 0.07
CA ASP A 144 -27.15 16.50 0.58
C ASP A 144 -26.14 15.52 1.18
N ALA A 145 -24.99 15.36 0.52
CA ALA A 145 -23.97 14.39 0.87
C ALA A 145 -22.77 15.08 1.56
N PRO A 146 -22.73 15.16 2.90
CA PRO A 146 -21.65 15.82 3.62
C PRO A 146 -20.32 15.08 3.42
N LEU A 147 -19.24 15.84 3.26
CA LEU A 147 -17.88 15.31 3.27
C LEU A 147 -17.42 15.07 4.70
N LEU A 148 -17.17 13.82 5.04
CA LEU A 148 -16.75 13.37 6.37
C LEU A 148 -15.37 12.70 6.30
N SER A 149 -14.64 12.72 7.42
CA SER A 149 -13.44 11.91 7.57
C SER A 149 -13.80 10.50 8.04
N ILE A 150 -12.93 9.53 7.74
CA ILE A 150 -13.14 8.13 8.16
C ILE A 150 -13.20 8.02 9.69
N SER A 151 -12.41 8.82 10.41
CA SER A 151 -12.44 8.88 11.87
C SER A 151 -13.75 9.43 12.43
N ASP A 152 -14.36 10.44 11.78
CA ASP A 152 -15.66 10.97 12.20
C ASP A 152 -16.76 9.91 12.11
N VAL A 153 -16.75 9.12 11.04
CA VAL A 153 -17.69 7.99 10.86
C VAL A 153 -17.39 6.85 11.84
N ALA A 154 -16.13 6.60 12.15
CA ALA A 154 -15.73 5.54 13.09
C ALA A 154 -16.22 5.79 14.53
N LEU A 155 -16.39 7.05 14.93
CA LEU A 155 -16.87 7.42 16.27
C LEU A 155 -18.33 7.02 16.53
N ASP A 156 -19.20 7.20 15.53
CA ASP A 156 -20.63 6.86 15.63
C ASP A 156 -21.20 6.46 14.25
N PRO A 157 -20.85 5.26 13.74
CA PRO A 157 -21.27 4.84 12.40
C PRO A 157 -22.79 4.63 12.29
N GLN A 158 -23.45 4.32 13.41
CA GLN A 158 -24.90 4.10 13.43
C GLN A 158 -25.69 5.38 13.15
N SER A 159 -25.13 6.56 13.45
CA SER A 159 -25.74 7.85 13.11
C SER A 159 -25.81 8.14 11.61
N TYR A 160 -25.03 7.40 10.80
CA TYR A 160 -24.95 7.55 9.35
C TYR A 160 -25.52 6.34 8.60
N GLU A 161 -26.16 5.39 9.28
CA GLU A 161 -26.76 4.21 8.64
C GLU A 161 -27.90 4.60 7.70
N GLY A 162 -27.78 4.23 6.41
CA GLY A 162 -28.76 4.57 5.37
C GLY A 162 -28.62 5.98 4.79
N GLU A 163 -27.75 6.83 5.34
CA GLU A 163 -27.47 8.17 4.82
C GLU A 163 -26.44 8.12 3.68
N VAL A 164 -26.55 9.07 2.73
CA VAL A 164 -25.51 9.26 1.71
C VAL A 164 -24.43 10.16 2.26
N ILE A 165 -23.20 9.65 2.32
CA ILE A 165 -22.04 10.38 2.83
C ILE A 165 -20.91 10.37 1.80
N ARG A 166 -20.02 11.35 1.89
CA ARG A 166 -18.78 11.40 1.10
C ARG A 166 -17.58 11.15 2.00
N LEU A 167 -16.69 10.26 1.59
CA LEU A 167 -15.46 9.94 2.30
C LEU A 167 -14.25 10.17 1.41
N THR A 168 -13.18 10.72 1.98
CA THR A 168 -11.87 10.78 1.34
C THR A 168 -10.91 9.79 2.01
N GLY A 169 -10.11 9.08 1.22
CA GLY A 169 -9.05 8.22 1.75
C GLY A 169 -8.19 7.62 0.65
N PHE A 170 -7.40 6.61 1.02
CA PHE A 170 -6.46 5.92 0.14
C PHE A 170 -6.92 4.48 -0.09
N LEU A 171 -6.86 4.03 -1.34
CA LEU A 171 -7.21 2.65 -1.67
C LEU A 171 -6.11 1.68 -1.24
N SER A 172 -6.49 0.57 -0.63
CA SER A 172 -5.57 -0.52 -0.26
C SER A 172 -5.14 -1.39 -1.43
N GLU A 173 -5.97 -1.48 -2.47
CA GLU A 173 -5.88 -2.44 -3.57
C GLU A 173 -6.24 -1.75 -4.90
N SER A 174 -5.67 -2.22 -6.01
CA SER A 174 -6.00 -1.70 -7.34
C SER A 174 -7.38 -2.19 -7.81
N ILE A 175 -8.16 -1.30 -8.43
CA ILE A 175 -9.50 -1.57 -8.95
C ILE A 175 -9.45 -1.69 -10.48
N ALA A 176 -9.96 -2.80 -10.98
CA ALA A 176 -10.06 -3.09 -12.41
C ALA A 176 -11.24 -2.35 -13.07
N PRO A 177 -11.07 -1.88 -14.32
CA PRO A 177 -12.02 -1.01 -15.02
C PRO A 177 -13.32 -1.72 -15.43
N ASP A 178 -13.30 -3.04 -15.60
CA ASP A 178 -14.35 -3.85 -16.20
C ASP A 178 -15.12 -4.70 -15.18
N VAL A 179 -14.76 -4.61 -13.90
CA VAL A 179 -15.39 -5.39 -12.85
C VAL A 179 -16.67 -4.70 -12.37
N THR A 180 -17.81 -5.34 -12.59
CA THR A 180 -19.14 -4.81 -12.21
C THR A 180 -19.48 -4.95 -10.73
N PHE A 181 -18.75 -5.80 -10.00
CA PHE A 181 -18.90 -5.96 -8.56
C PHE A 181 -17.55 -6.24 -7.93
N ASN A 182 -17.06 -5.31 -7.12
CA ASN A 182 -15.76 -5.42 -6.46
C ASN A 182 -15.83 -4.88 -5.02
N SER A 183 -14.85 -5.21 -4.19
CA SER A 183 -14.70 -4.67 -2.84
C SER A 183 -13.26 -4.24 -2.61
N ALA A 184 -13.06 -3.17 -1.87
CA ALA A 184 -11.74 -2.67 -1.48
C ALA A 184 -11.79 -2.04 -0.08
N TYR A 185 -10.65 -1.65 0.48
CA TYR A 185 -10.60 -0.84 1.68
C TYR A 185 -10.14 0.58 1.38
N LEU A 186 -10.77 1.53 2.07
CA LEU A 186 -10.39 2.93 2.09
C LEU A 186 -9.72 3.23 3.43
N GLY A 187 -8.43 3.58 3.42
CA GLY A 187 -7.66 3.95 4.59
C GLY A 187 -7.51 5.45 4.77
N ASP A 188 -7.24 5.90 5.99
CA ASP A 188 -6.90 7.29 6.32
C ASP A 188 -5.44 7.66 5.97
N HIS A 189 -4.59 6.68 5.65
CA HIS A 189 -3.19 6.85 5.25
C HIS A 189 -2.82 5.94 4.06
N PRO A 190 -1.93 6.34 3.14
CA PRO A 190 -1.57 5.54 1.95
C PRO A 190 -0.86 4.23 2.27
N SER A 191 -0.01 4.21 3.31
CA SER A 191 0.63 2.99 3.82
C SER A 191 -0.25 2.29 4.85
N TYR A 192 -0.51 0.99 4.64
CA TYR A 192 -1.30 0.13 5.52
C TYR A 192 -0.83 0.17 6.97
N GLY A 193 0.49 0.10 7.21
CA GLY A 193 1.05 0.05 8.57
C GLY A 193 0.86 1.32 9.41
N ASN A 194 0.57 2.43 8.75
CA ASN A 194 0.34 3.73 9.39
C ASN A 194 -1.14 4.14 9.36
N SER A 195 -2.02 3.31 8.80
CA SER A 195 -3.46 3.58 8.78
C SER A 195 -4.08 3.14 10.10
N GLU A 196 -4.74 4.07 10.80
CA GLU A 196 -5.42 3.78 12.06
C GLU A 196 -6.88 3.37 11.82
N HIS A 197 -7.52 3.93 10.78
CA HIS A 197 -8.91 3.67 10.43
C HIS A 197 -9.05 3.20 8.97
N GLN A 198 -9.84 2.14 8.79
CA GLN A 198 -10.17 1.60 7.48
C GLN A 198 -11.68 1.42 7.33
N MET A 199 -12.21 1.82 6.18
CA MET A 199 -13.59 1.62 5.78
C MET A 199 -13.65 0.56 4.69
N HIS A 200 -14.45 -0.48 4.89
CA HIS A 200 -14.72 -1.45 3.83
C HIS A 200 -15.66 -0.83 2.80
N MET A 201 -15.30 -0.91 1.53
CA MET A 201 -16.04 -0.33 0.41
C MET A 201 -16.51 -1.43 -0.54
N ILE A 202 -17.77 -1.37 -0.95
CA ILE A 202 -18.37 -2.26 -1.94
C ILE A 202 -18.73 -1.40 -3.14
N MET A 203 -18.12 -1.72 -4.28
CA MET A 203 -18.33 -1.03 -5.53
C MET A 203 -19.32 -1.80 -6.38
N HIS A 204 -20.34 -1.10 -6.83
CA HIS A 204 -21.28 -1.55 -7.84
C HIS A 204 -20.96 -0.85 -9.15
N SER A 205 -21.12 -1.57 -10.26
CA SER A 205 -20.75 -1.11 -11.59
C SER A 205 -19.23 -0.95 -11.80
N SER A 206 -18.86 -0.88 -13.07
CA SER A 206 -17.48 -0.80 -13.53
C SER A 206 -16.93 0.63 -13.39
N THR A 207 -15.67 0.81 -13.02
CA THR A 207 -15.05 2.15 -12.93
C THR A 207 -14.68 2.73 -14.29
N GLY A 208 -14.58 1.91 -15.35
CA GLY A 208 -14.21 2.33 -16.70
C GLY A 208 -12.72 2.68 -16.88
N GLU A 209 -12.01 3.03 -15.80
CA GLU A 209 -10.56 3.19 -15.75
C GLU A 209 -9.94 2.42 -14.59
N TRP A 210 -8.66 2.05 -14.75
CA TRP A 210 -7.88 1.45 -13.65
C TRP A 210 -7.63 2.49 -12.57
N ILE A 211 -7.85 2.11 -11.31
CA ILE A 211 -7.48 2.92 -10.15
C ILE A 211 -6.43 2.15 -9.36
N GLU A 212 -5.23 2.71 -9.21
CA GLU A 212 -4.11 1.99 -8.57
C GLU A 212 -4.18 2.04 -7.04
N SER A 213 -3.64 1.01 -6.38
CA SER A 213 -3.44 1.01 -4.93
C SER A 213 -2.62 2.23 -4.48
N GLY A 214 -2.92 2.76 -3.30
CA GLY A 214 -2.32 4.00 -2.78
C GLY A 214 -2.90 5.28 -3.39
N SER A 215 -3.77 5.19 -4.41
CA SER A 215 -4.46 6.36 -4.96
C SER A 215 -5.36 7.00 -3.92
N LYS A 216 -5.35 8.33 -3.87
CA LYS A 216 -6.28 9.11 -3.05
C LYS A 216 -7.59 9.31 -3.81
N VAL A 217 -8.69 8.86 -3.22
CA VAL A 217 -10.02 8.92 -3.82
C VAL A 217 -11.01 9.60 -2.88
N THR A 218 -12.00 10.26 -3.48
CA THR A 218 -13.23 10.70 -2.81
C THR A 218 -14.37 9.86 -3.32
N VAL A 219 -15.06 9.18 -2.41
CA VAL A 219 -16.18 8.28 -2.74
C VAL A 219 -17.46 8.82 -2.14
N GLN A 220 -18.56 8.67 -2.87
CA GLN A 220 -19.91 8.94 -2.39
C GLN A 220 -20.65 7.61 -2.25
N GLY A 221 -21.30 7.40 -1.10
CA GLY A 221 -21.95 6.12 -0.86
C GLY A 221 -22.89 6.07 0.32
N ILE A 222 -23.68 4.99 0.36
CA ILE A 222 -24.60 4.69 1.46
C ILE A 222 -23.89 3.76 2.45
N LEU A 223 -23.85 4.15 3.71
CA LEU A 223 -23.28 3.32 4.77
C LEU A 223 -24.30 2.28 5.24
N SER A 224 -23.91 1.00 5.26
CA SER A 224 -24.76 -0.09 5.73
C SER A 224 -24.01 -1.06 6.64
N TYR A 225 -24.72 -1.67 7.59
CA TYR A 225 -24.16 -2.73 8.44
C TYR A 225 -24.39 -4.11 7.83
N GLN A 226 -23.30 -4.78 7.45
CA GLN A 226 -23.35 -6.13 6.91
C GLN A 226 -23.51 -7.16 8.02
N GLN A 227 -24.73 -7.65 8.25
CA GLN A 227 -25.02 -8.64 9.30
C GLN A 227 -24.28 -9.96 9.10
N ARG A 228 -23.98 -10.35 7.85
CA ARG A 228 -23.27 -11.61 7.55
C ARG A 228 -21.80 -11.55 7.97
N ASP A 229 -21.13 -10.44 7.64
CA ASP A 229 -19.69 -10.27 7.82
C ASP A 229 -19.38 -9.44 9.08
N LEU A 230 -20.42 -9.02 9.81
CA LEU A 230 -20.41 -8.25 11.07
C LEU A 230 -19.59 -6.96 11.00
N ARG A 231 -19.64 -6.25 9.87
CA ARG A 231 -18.86 -5.03 9.62
C ARG A 231 -19.69 -3.95 8.93
N TRP A 232 -19.30 -2.69 9.12
CA TRP A 232 -19.82 -1.57 8.34
C TRP A 232 -19.17 -1.56 6.96
N SER A 233 -19.97 -1.30 5.93
CA SER A 233 -19.48 -1.12 4.57
C SER A 233 -20.18 0.05 3.88
N ILE A 234 -19.41 0.85 3.16
CA ILE A 234 -19.95 1.89 2.28
C ILE A 234 -20.20 1.30 0.89
N HIS A 235 -21.41 1.48 0.38
CA HIS A 235 -21.81 1.07 -0.97
C HIS A 235 -21.63 2.26 -1.90
N VAL A 236 -20.78 2.11 -2.90
CA VAL A 236 -20.41 3.18 -3.85
C VAL A 236 -20.67 2.71 -5.28
N GLN A 237 -20.82 3.67 -6.20
CA GLN A 237 -20.86 3.39 -7.64
C GLN A 237 -19.49 3.60 -8.26
N GLY A 238 -19.04 2.67 -9.09
CA GLY A 238 -17.73 2.71 -9.75
C GLY A 238 -17.47 4.05 -10.46
N PRO A 239 -18.39 4.54 -11.32
CA PRO A 239 -18.21 5.81 -12.03
C PRO A 239 -18.27 7.06 -11.14
N GLU A 240 -18.74 6.96 -9.89
CA GLU A 240 -18.80 8.07 -8.94
C GLU A 240 -17.54 8.20 -8.07
N ILE A 241 -16.55 7.32 -8.24
CA ILE A 241 -15.26 7.41 -7.54
C ILE A 241 -14.44 8.54 -8.15
N ASP A 242 -14.24 9.62 -7.39
CA ASP A 242 -13.46 10.77 -7.82
C ASP A 242 -11.98 10.60 -7.43
N LEU A 243 -11.11 10.50 -8.43
CA LEU A 243 -9.67 10.27 -8.27
C LEU A 243 -8.89 11.59 -8.19
N ASP A 244 -8.13 11.79 -7.11
CA ASP A 244 -7.23 12.94 -6.97
C ASP A 244 -5.96 12.75 -7.81
N ARG A 245 -6.00 13.21 -9.05
CA ARG A 245 -4.89 13.11 -10.02
C ARG A 245 -3.65 13.94 -9.65
N ASN A 246 -3.71 14.78 -8.62
CA ASN A 246 -2.54 15.53 -8.14
C ASN A 246 -1.72 14.77 -7.10
N HIS A 247 -2.26 13.67 -6.56
CA HIS A 247 -1.53 12.83 -5.61
C HIS A 247 -0.60 11.86 -6.35
N PRO A 248 0.72 11.84 -6.04
CA PRO A 248 1.62 10.86 -6.64
C PRO A 248 1.29 9.45 -6.12
N VAL A 249 1.26 8.46 -7.01
CA VAL A 249 1.11 7.05 -6.65
C VAL A 249 2.49 6.40 -6.70
N ASP A 250 2.91 5.82 -5.58
CA ASP A 250 4.16 5.08 -5.48
C ASP A 250 3.99 3.68 -6.09
N ILE A 251 4.80 3.37 -7.10
CA ILE A 251 4.79 2.06 -7.76
C ILE A 251 5.75 1.14 -6.99
N PRO A 252 5.28 0.02 -6.41
CA PRO A 252 6.12 -0.86 -5.61
C PRO A 252 7.11 -1.62 -6.50
N LEU A 253 8.37 -1.68 -6.04
CA LEU A 253 9.41 -2.55 -6.61
C LEU A 253 9.32 -3.93 -5.95
N LEU A 254 9.10 -4.98 -6.74
CA LEU A 254 9.02 -6.34 -6.24
C LEU A 254 10.41 -6.92 -5.96
N ASP A 255 10.54 -7.52 -4.78
CA ASP A 255 11.71 -8.29 -4.38
C ASP A 255 11.51 -9.79 -4.68
N TRP A 256 12.52 -10.40 -5.31
CA TRP A 256 12.56 -11.83 -5.63
C TRP A 256 12.72 -12.73 -4.41
N ALA A 257 13.43 -12.29 -3.37
CA ALA A 257 13.52 -13.05 -2.12
C ALA A 257 12.17 -13.07 -1.38
N GLY A 258 11.41 -11.98 -1.50
CA GLY A 258 10.05 -11.81 -1.00
C GLY A 258 8.93 -12.38 -1.87
N GLN A 259 9.15 -13.32 -2.80
CA GLN A 259 8.11 -13.77 -3.76
C GLN A 259 6.79 -14.24 -3.12
N SER A 260 6.82 -14.73 -1.87
CA SER A 260 5.61 -15.07 -1.11
C SER A 260 4.68 -13.87 -0.83
N THR A 261 5.21 -12.65 -0.85
CA THR A 261 4.47 -11.40 -0.62
C THR A 261 3.86 -10.81 -1.88
N TRP A 262 4.22 -11.31 -3.06
CA TRP A 262 3.70 -10.82 -4.34
C TRP A 262 2.18 -10.94 -4.46
N MET A 263 1.57 -11.88 -3.73
CA MET A 263 0.12 -12.01 -3.64
C MET A 263 -0.56 -10.74 -3.14
N TYR A 264 0.10 -9.93 -2.30
CA TYR A 264 -0.44 -8.65 -1.83
C TYR A 264 -0.38 -7.55 -2.90
N GLN A 265 0.41 -7.73 -3.95
CA GLN A 265 0.52 -6.82 -5.08
C GLN A 265 -0.21 -7.36 -6.32
N ALA A 266 -1.01 -8.42 -6.15
CA ALA A 266 -1.78 -9.02 -7.23
C ALA A 266 -2.74 -7.99 -7.83
N GLY A 267 -2.71 -7.87 -9.15
CA GLY A 267 -3.53 -6.91 -9.89
C GLY A 267 -3.03 -5.48 -9.85
N SER A 268 -1.94 -5.15 -9.13
CA SER A 268 -1.38 -3.79 -9.06
C SER A 268 -0.31 -3.57 -10.14
N THR A 269 -0.09 -2.31 -10.53
CA THR A 269 1.09 -1.94 -11.32
C THR A 269 2.34 -2.00 -10.45
N VAL A 270 3.36 -2.74 -10.89
CA VAL A 270 4.60 -3.00 -10.14
C VAL A 270 5.82 -2.80 -11.04
N ASP A 271 6.95 -2.53 -10.41
CA ASP A 271 8.26 -2.63 -11.05
C ASP A 271 8.95 -3.94 -10.64
N VAL A 272 9.58 -4.64 -11.58
CA VAL A 272 10.37 -5.84 -11.29
C VAL A 272 11.67 -5.81 -12.09
N ALA A 273 12.80 -5.97 -11.41
CA ALA A 273 14.11 -6.04 -12.05
C ALA A 273 14.57 -7.49 -12.19
N GLY A 274 15.02 -7.93 -13.37
CA GLY A 274 15.52 -9.28 -13.55
C GLY A 274 16.18 -9.50 -14.91
N ILE A 275 16.69 -10.70 -15.15
CA ILE A 275 17.27 -11.09 -16.44
C ILE A 275 16.13 -11.60 -17.32
N LEU A 276 15.97 -10.96 -18.48
CA LEU A 276 15.00 -11.37 -19.47
C LEU A 276 15.55 -12.53 -20.32
N SER A 277 14.79 -13.60 -20.44
CA SER A 277 15.05 -14.71 -21.36
C SER A 277 13.82 -14.97 -22.20
N ILE A 278 14.00 -15.17 -23.50
CA ILE A 278 12.94 -15.51 -24.45
C ILE A 278 13.15 -16.96 -24.85
N ASP A 279 12.10 -17.78 -24.77
CA ASP A 279 12.21 -19.20 -25.11
C ASP A 279 11.96 -19.49 -26.60
N GLU A 280 12.09 -20.76 -27.01
CA GLU A 280 11.90 -21.18 -28.41
C GLU A 280 10.46 -20.98 -28.94
N ASN A 281 9.50 -20.68 -28.06
CA ASN A 281 8.10 -20.40 -28.41
C ASN A 281 7.77 -18.90 -28.38
N ASP A 282 8.78 -18.03 -28.27
CA ASP A 282 8.64 -16.58 -28.07
C ASP A 282 7.97 -16.20 -26.73
N ASP A 283 7.97 -17.09 -25.72
CA ASP A 283 7.48 -16.76 -24.38
C ASP A 283 8.59 -16.06 -23.57
N TRP A 284 8.24 -14.91 -22.99
CA TRP A 284 9.17 -14.08 -22.22
C TRP A 284 9.17 -14.48 -20.75
N TRP A 285 10.36 -14.58 -20.18
CA TRP A 285 10.58 -14.95 -18.79
C TRP A 285 11.58 -14.01 -18.15
N LEU A 286 11.21 -13.46 -17.00
CA LEU A 286 12.09 -12.69 -16.14
C LEU A 286 12.56 -13.58 -14.98
N THR A 287 13.86 -13.55 -14.69
CA THR A 287 14.46 -14.32 -13.61
C THR A 287 15.28 -13.40 -12.70
N GLY A 288 15.15 -13.57 -11.39
CA GLY A 288 15.89 -12.76 -10.41
C GLY A 288 16.83 -13.57 -9.54
N SER A 289 17.23 -12.97 -8.41
CA SER A 289 18.18 -13.52 -7.45
C SER A 289 17.67 -14.76 -6.72
N ALA A 290 16.35 -14.91 -6.60
CA ALA A 290 15.68 -16.01 -5.91
C ALA A 290 14.29 -16.28 -6.50
N GLY A 291 13.66 -17.37 -6.06
CA GLY A 291 12.28 -17.70 -6.44
C GLY A 291 12.11 -18.38 -7.80
N SER A 292 10.85 -18.48 -8.23
CA SER A 292 10.45 -19.04 -9.52
C SER A 292 10.40 -17.95 -10.58
N PRO A 293 10.70 -18.26 -11.86
CA PRO A 293 10.64 -17.29 -12.96
C PRO A 293 9.27 -16.62 -13.07
N LEU A 294 9.28 -15.31 -13.31
CA LEU A 294 8.11 -14.51 -13.61
C LEU A 294 7.90 -14.53 -15.12
N CYS A 295 6.73 -14.94 -15.60
CA CYS A 295 6.42 -14.81 -17.03
C CYS A 295 6.18 -13.33 -17.36
N VAL A 296 6.53 -12.87 -18.55
CA VAL A 296 6.27 -11.51 -19.02
C VAL A 296 5.35 -11.59 -20.23
N ILE A 297 4.30 -10.78 -20.24
CA ILE A 297 3.45 -10.56 -21.41
C ILE A 297 3.90 -9.22 -22.00
N PRO A 298 4.75 -9.23 -23.04
CA PRO A 298 5.34 -8.02 -23.60
C PRO A 298 4.30 -7.15 -24.30
N SER A 299 4.55 -5.84 -24.34
CA SER A 299 3.82 -4.92 -25.21
C SER A 299 4.35 -4.95 -26.65
N ASP A 300 3.64 -4.33 -27.58
CA ASP A 300 4.08 -4.22 -28.99
C ASP A 300 5.46 -3.54 -29.12
N GLU A 301 5.76 -2.56 -28.26
CA GLU A 301 7.06 -1.85 -28.23
C GLU A 301 8.20 -2.74 -27.69
N ASP A 302 7.89 -3.62 -26.73
CA ASP A 302 8.86 -4.58 -26.20
C ASP A 302 9.21 -5.63 -27.26
N LEU A 303 8.21 -6.12 -28.01
CA LEU A 303 8.41 -7.07 -29.09
C LEU A 303 9.34 -6.51 -30.19
N GLU A 304 9.25 -5.21 -30.50
CA GLU A 304 10.18 -4.56 -31.44
C GLU A 304 11.63 -4.47 -30.90
N SER A 305 11.80 -4.50 -29.57
CA SER A 305 13.08 -4.40 -28.87
C SER A 305 13.61 -5.74 -28.35
N ALA A 306 12.95 -6.86 -28.67
CA ALA A 306 13.23 -8.19 -28.14
C ALA A 306 14.71 -8.60 -28.25
N GLU A 307 15.29 -8.48 -29.44
CA GLU A 307 16.70 -8.84 -29.71
C GLU A 307 17.71 -7.98 -28.93
N GLN A 308 17.29 -6.80 -28.45
CA GLN A 308 18.15 -5.89 -27.68
C GLN A 308 18.04 -6.12 -26.18
N LEU A 309 16.94 -6.72 -25.70
CA LEU A 309 16.65 -6.94 -24.28
C LEU A 309 16.95 -8.38 -23.84
N GLU A 310 16.98 -9.34 -24.77
CA GLU A 310 17.25 -10.75 -24.48
C GLU A 310 18.62 -10.95 -23.82
N GLY A 311 18.63 -11.63 -22.67
CA GLY A 311 19.84 -11.91 -21.88
C GLY A 311 20.34 -10.74 -21.06
N LEU A 312 19.69 -9.57 -21.11
CA LEU A 312 20.05 -8.40 -20.30
C LEU A 312 19.25 -8.32 -19.01
N GLY A 313 19.88 -7.72 -17.99
CA GLY A 313 19.18 -7.26 -16.79
C GLY A 313 18.34 -6.04 -17.12
N VAL A 314 17.03 -6.16 -16.96
CA VAL A 314 16.04 -5.13 -17.28
C VAL A 314 15.11 -4.90 -16.09
N GLN A 315 14.71 -3.64 -15.87
CA GLN A 315 13.61 -3.32 -14.98
C GLN A 315 12.36 -3.13 -15.82
N MET A 316 11.36 -3.98 -15.60
CA MET A 316 10.11 -3.95 -16.33
C MET A 316 9.00 -3.47 -15.41
N ARG A 317 8.26 -2.47 -15.89
CA ARG A 317 7.00 -2.03 -15.28
C ARG A 317 5.84 -2.75 -15.93
N GLY A 318 4.91 -3.28 -15.13
CA GLY A 318 3.69 -3.88 -15.64
C GLY A 318 2.73 -4.25 -14.53
N ARG A 319 1.56 -4.76 -14.89
CA ARG A 319 0.56 -5.25 -13.94
C ARG A 319 0.88 -6.68 -13.54
N LEU A 320 0.92 -6.96 -12.24
CA LEU A 320 1.17 -8.31 -11.75
C LEU A 320 -0.12 -9.15 -11.84
N VAL A 321 -0.11 -10.25 -12.59
CA VAL A 321 -1.28 -11.10 -12.82
C VAL A 321 -0.94 -12.56 -12.52
N TRP A 322 -1.83 -13.30 -11.88
CA TRP A 322 -1.66 -14.73 -11.69
C TRP A 322 -2.14 -15.51 -12.91
N ASN A 323 -1.26 -16.26 -13.56
CA ASN A 323 -1.64 -17.12 -14.68
C ASN A 323 -1.99 -18.52 -14.18
N THR A 324 -3.28 -18.85 -14.21
CA THR A 324 -3.79 -20.14 -13.75
C THR A 324 -3.37 -21.32 -14.62
N ALA A 325 -3.10 -21.11 -15.92
CA ALA A 325 -2.70 -22.19 -16.83
C ALA A 325 -1.28 -22.68 -16.54
N MET A 326 -0.40 -21.74 -16.18
CA MET A 326 1.02 -22.00 -15.90
C MET A 326 1.31 -22.11 -14.40
N SER A 327 0.34 -21.74 -13.54
CA SER A 327 0.50 -21.68 -12.08
C SER A 327 1.71 -20.84 -11.65
N THR A 328 1.91 -19.70 -12.32
CA THR A 328 2.99 -18.75 -12.04
C THR A 328 2.50 -17.30 -12.12
N TRP A 329 3.27 -16.39 -11.55
CA TRP A 329 3.06 -14.96 -11.71
C TRP A 329 3.49 -14.51 -13.12
N CYS A 330 2.72 -13.59 -13.69
CA CYS A 330 2.98 -12.94 -14.96
C CYS A 330 3.01 -11.42 -14.77
N LEU A 331 3.90 -10.75 -15.49
CA LEU A 331 3.92 -9.30 -15.62
C LEU A 331 3.24 -8.92 -16.94
N ASP A 332 2.02 -8.41 -16.88
CA ASP A 332 1.30 -7.89 -18.04
C ASP A 332 1.70 -6.45 -18.31
N LYS A 333 2.40 -6.21 -19.43
CA LYS A 333 2.85 -4.86 -19.74
C LYS A 333 1.75 -3.97 -20.31
N GLY A 334 0.67 -4.50 -20.90
CA GLY A 334 -0.54 -3.73 -21.26
C GLY A 334 -0.36 -2.39 -21.99
N GLY A 335 0.80 -2.13 -22.62
CA GLY A 335 1.15 -0.82 -23.23
C GLY A 335 1.81 0.21 -22.29
N ALA A 336 2.19 -0.17 -21.07
CA ALA A 336 2.95 0.67 -20.15
C ALA A 336 4.42 0.80 -20.60
N ALA A 337 4.86 2.04 -20.87
CA ALA A 337 6.24 2.36 -21.19
C ALA A 337 7.18 1.81 -20.11
N ASN A 338 8.28 1.17 -20.53
CA ASN A 338 9.35 0.79 -19.62
C ASN A 338 9.87 2.05 -18.92
N ALA A 339 10.00 2.00 -17.61
CA ALA A 339 10.78 3.02 -16.92
C ALA A 339 12.22 2.96 -17.47
N ASP A 340 12.83 4.12 -17.73
CA ASP A 340 14.26 4.16 -18.04
C ASP A 340 15.02 3.38 -16.96
N LEU A 341 16.02 2.58 -17.36
CA LEU A 341 17.00 1.99 -16.45
C LEU A 341 17.80 3.12 -15.77
N VAL A 342 17.21 3.73 -14.76
CA VAL A 342 17.93 4.61 -13.84
C VAL A 342 18.59 3.68 -12.84
N ALA A 343 19.82 3.28 -13.14
CA ALA A 343 20.68 2.58 -12.20
C ALA A 343 20.98 3.50 -11.00
N THR A 344 20.08 3.51 -10.02
CA THR A 344 20.25 3.98 -8.64
C THR A 344 19.13 3.30 -7.85
N SER A 345 19.34 2.54 -6.77
CA SER A 345 20.25 2.82 -5.66
C SER A 345 20.30 1.69 -4.62
N ASN A 346 20.34 0.41 -5.00
CA ASN A 346 20.55 -0.68 -4.04
C ASN A 346 21.70 -1.59 -4.49
N ILE A 347 22.43 -2.16 -3.52
CA ILE A 347 23.52 -3.10 -3.77
C ILE A 347 23.03 -4.34 -4.53
N ASP A 348 21.76 -4.71 -4.35
CA ASP A 348 21.12 -5.86 -5.01
C ASP A 348 21.13 -5.76 -6.54
N ASP A 349 20.90 -4.57 -7.09
CA ASP A 349 20.92 -4.35 -8.56
C ASP A 349 22.33 -4.53 -9.14
N LEU A 350 23.35 -4.07 -8.40
CA LEU A 350 24.75 -4.23 -8.80
C LEU A 350 25.22 -5.68 -8.61
N LEU A 351 24.77 -6.36 -7.55
CA LEU A 351 25.04 -7.77 -7.32
C LEU A 351 24.39 -8.63 -8.40
N LEU A 352 23.17 -8.29 -8.82
CA LEU A 352 22.47 -8.93 -9.93
C LEU A 352 23.23 -8.73 -11.25
N LEU A 353 23.67 -7.50 -11.54
CA LEU A 353 24.51 -7.20 -12.71
C LEU A 353 25.80 -8.07 -12.72
N LEU A 354 26.48 -8.15 -11.58
CA LEU A 354 27.72 -8.93 -11.44
C LEU A 354 27.49 -10.44 -11.53
N SER A 355 26.34 -10.93 -11.06
CA SER A 355 25.96 -12.33 -11.20
C SER A 355 25.55 -12.68 -12.64
N ALA A 356 24.91 -11.76 -13.34
CA ALA A 356 24.39 -11.95 -14.70
C ALA A 356 25.49 -11.84 -15.75
N ASP A 357 26.27 -10.75 -15.71
CA ASP A 357 27.36 -10.49 -16.65
C ASP A 357 28.55 -9.78 -15.95
N PRO A 358 29.40 -10.55 -15.25
CA PRO A 358 30.59 -10.01 -14.61
C PRO A 358 31.56 -9.41 -15.64
N SER A 359 31.53 -9.89 -16.88
CA SER A 359 32.43 -9.44 -17.95
C SER A 359 32.10 -8.01 -18.38
N ALA A 360 30.81 -7.68 -18.53
CA ALA A 360 30.38 -6.32 -18.86
C ALA A 360 30.66 -5.33 -17.73
N ALA A 361 30.44 -5.74 -16.47
CA ALA A 361 30.75 -4.90 -15.31
C ALA A 361 32.25 -4.59 -15.19
N LEU A 362 33.13 -5.52 -15.59
CA LEU A 362 34.59 -5.38 -15.55
C LEU A 362 35.20 -4.70 -16.79
N GLN A 363 34.44 -4.58 -17.89
CA GLN A 363 34.94 -3.98 -19.14
C GLN A 363 35.15 -2.46 -19.03
N ASP A 364 34.33 -1.78 -18.23
CA ASP A 364 34.42 -0.33 -18.03
C ASP A 364 34.70 0.00 -16.55
N SER A 365 35.99 0.04 -16.21
CA SER A 365 36.46 0.40 -14.86
C SER A 365 36.24 1.86 -14.48
N THR A 366 35.78 2.70 -15.42
CA THR A 366 35.47 4.12 -15.16
C THR A 366 34.00 4.35 -14.83
N LYS A 367 33.14 3.36 -15.08
CA LYS A 367 31.72 3.44 -14.77
C LYS A 367 31.51 3.50 -13.25
N ARG A 368 30.67 4.43 -12.83
CA ARG A 368 30.33 4.71 -11.43
C ARG A 368 28.89 4.28 -11.14
N TYR A 369 28.68 3.70 -9.98
CA TYR A 369 27.38 3.25 -9.48
C TYR A 369 27.17 3.82 -8.08
N VAL A 370 25.94 4.24 -7.75
CA VAL A 370 25.58 4.62 -6.38
C VAL A 370 24.80 3.46 -5.78
N VAL A 371 25.33 2.85 -4.72
CA VAL A 371 24.74 1.68 -4.06
C VAL A 371 24.43 1.98 -2.60
N SER A 372 23.26 1.58 -2.13
CA SER A 372 22.94 1.48 -0.71
C SER A 372 23.22 0.06 -0.26
N ALA A 373 23.98 -0.13 0.82
CA ALA A 373 24.37 -1.43 1.35
C ALA A 373 24.57 -1.37 2.87
N TYR A 374 24.85 -2.52 3.49
CA TYR A 374 25.25 -2.60 4.89
C TYR A 374 26.66 -3.17 5.03
N MET A 375 27.38 -2.72 6.06
CA MET A 375 28.69 -3.27 6.40
C MET A 375 28.56 -4.67 6.98
N LYS A 376 29.24 -5.66 6.39
CA LYS A 376 29.23 -7.04 6.93
C LYS A 376 29.96 -7.17 8.27
N TYR A 377 31.09 -6.48 8.39
CA TYR A 377 31.97 -6.51 9.55
C TYR A 377 32.37 -5.09 9.94
N ALA A 378 32.70 -4.90 11.21
CA ALA A 378 33.24 -3.63 11.67
C ALA A 378 34.61 -3.38 11.02
N LEU A 379 34.82 -2.16 10.52
CA LEU A 379 36.05 -1.72 9.87
C LEU A 379 36.72 -0.63 10.69
N GLU A 380 38.01 -0.80 10.97
CA GLU A 380 38.75 0.10 11.84
C GLU A 380 39.21 1.38 11.14
N PRO A 381 39.41 2.48 11.90
CA PRO A 381 40.05 3.69 11.39
C PRO A 381 41.44 3.35 10.83
N SER A 382 41.69 3.73 9.58
CA SER A 382 42.98 3.51 8.90
C SER A 382 43.35 4.74 8.09
N VAL A 383 44.65 4.92 7.87
CA VAL A 383 45.19 5.97 6.98
C VAL A 383 45.33 5.48 5.54
N GLU A 384 45.23 4.18 5.32
CA GLU A 384 45.29 3.52 4.02
C GLU A 384 43.90 3.02 3.61
N ASP A 385 43.78 2.64 2.34
CA ASP A 385 42.59 1.98 1.84
C ASP A 385 42.55 0.55 2.41
N GLU A 386 41.38 0.10 2.85
CA GLU A 386 41.22 -1.20 3.51
C GLU A 386 40.12 -2.02 2.85
N GLY A 387 40.35 -3.33 2.78
CA GLY A 387 39.36 -4.29 2.29
C GLY A 387 38.24 -4.50 3.31
N ALA A 388 37.00 -4.51 2.82
CA ALA A 388 35.78 -4.76 3.59
C ALA A 388 34.77 -5.57 2.75
N TYR A 389 33.55 -5.73 3.27
CA TYR A 389 32.46 -6.38 2.55
C TYR A 389 31.15 -5.64 2.76
N PHE A 390 30.42 -5.43 1.67
CA PHE A 390 29.03 -5.00 1.68
C PHE A 390 28.08 -6.20 1.61
N VAL A 391 26.92 -6.06 2.25
CA VAL A 391 25.82 -7.03 2.26
C VAL A 391 24.48 -6.34 2.00
N ASP A 392 23.50 -7.16 1.62
CA ASP A 392 22.11 -6.80 1.28
C ASP A 392 21.22 -6.52 2.51
N SER A 393 21.67 -6.84 3.73
CA SER A 393 20.87 -6.66 4.95
C SER A 393 21.72 -6.31 6.18
N ALA A 394 21.13 -5.59 7.14
CA ALA A 394 21.78 -5.12 8.36
C ALA A 394 22.15 -6.24 9.36
N GLY A 395 21.39 -7.34 9.41
CA GLY A 395 21.57 -8.41 10.41
C GLY A 395 21.49 -9.81 9.82
N TYR A 396 22.28 -10.76 10.36
CA TYR A 396 22.53 -12.06 9.71
C TYR A 396 21.27 -12.80 9.30
N THR A 397 21.09 -13.05 8.00
CA THR A 397 20.07 -13.95 7.47
C THR A 397 20.72 -15.08 6.64
N PRO A 398 20.19 -16.31 6.72
CA PRO A 398 20.64 -17.39 5.85
C PRO A 398 20.42 -17.01 4.38
N GLY A 399 21.50 -16.96 3.59
CA GLY A 399 21.45 -16.58 2.18
C GLY A 399 22.00 -15.20 1.84
N TRP A 400 22.52 -14.47 2.83
CA TRP A 400 23.22 -13.19 2.64
C TRP A 400 24.17 -13.15 1.45
N THR A 401 23.90 -12.24 0.52
CA THR A 401 24.80 -11.95 -0.59
C THR A 401 25.84 -10.94 -0.14
N SER A 402 27.12 -11.22 -0.36
CA SER A 402 28.19 -10.30 0.02
C SER A 402 29.19 -10.09 -1.09
N ILE A 403 29.65 -8.85 -1.24
CA ILE A 403 30.68 -8.46 -2.20
C ILE A 403 31.86 -7.82 -1.49
N ALA A 404 33.07 -8.12 -1.97
CA ALA A 404 34.29 -7.49 -1.48
C ALA A 404 34.34 -6.03 -1.94
N VAL A 405 34.73 -5.14 -1.05
CA VAL A 405 34.86 -3.71 -1.35
C VAL A 405 36.19 -3.19 -0.81
N THR A 406 36.74 -2.18 -1.44
CA THR A 406 37.90 -1.44 -0.95
C THR A 406 37.44 -0.05 -0.53
N MET A 407 37.54 0.22 0.78
CA MET A 407 37.08 1.45 1.42
C MET A 407 38.23 2.48 1.47
N PRO A 408 38.01 3.73 1.03
CA PRO A 408 39.08 4.72 0.96
C PRO A 408 39.49 5.21 2.35
N GLY A 409 40.80 5.41 2.55
CA GLY A 409 41.38 6.15 3.66
C GLY A 409 41.60 7.63 3.34
N PRO A 410 41.95 8.49 4.31
CA PRO A 410 42.04 8.20 5.75
C PRO A 410 40.67 8.31 6.46
N ARG A 411 40.45 7.44 7.45
CA ARG A 411 39.24 7.41 8.29
C ARG A 411 39.61 7.63 9.76
N SER A 412 38.82 8.43 10.47
CA SER A 412 39.00 8.71 11.91
C SER A 412 38.01 7.96 12.81
N SER A 413 36.95 7.39 12.23
CA SER A 413 35.88 6.68 12.92
C SER A 413 35.78 5.24 12.44
N TRP A 414 35.22 4.39 13.31
CA TRP A 414 34.81 3.03 12.97
C TRP A 414 33.56 3.05 12.10
N LEU A 415 33.52 2.13 11.14
CA LEU A 415 32.28 1.69 10.51
C LEU A 415 31.82 0.41 11.18
N GLU A 416 30.59 0.37 11.67
CA GLU A 416 30.09 -0.76 12.46
C GLU A 416 29.45 -1.83 11.59
N ALA A 417 29.49 -3.09 12.06
CA ALA A 417 28.76 -4.17 11.40
C ALA A 417 27.25 -3.88 11.44
N GLY A 418 26.57 -4.04 10.30
CA GLY A 418 25.16 -3.72 10.12
C GLY A 418 24.86 -2.23 9.89
N GLN A 419 25.87 -1.35 9.89
CA GLN A 419 25.69 0.07 9.58
C GLN A 419 25.34 0.25 8.09
N ALA A 420 24.29 1.03 7.82
CA ALA A 420 23.91 1.40 6.47
C ALA A 420 24.95 2.36 5.85
N ILE A 421 25.28 2.15 4.58
CA ILE A 421 26.21 2.96 3.81
C ILE A 421 25.64 3.19 2.42
N VAL A 422 25.67 4.44 1.97
CA VAL A 422 25.42 4.77 0.56
C VAL A 422 26.75 5.17 -0.07
N ALA A 423 27.20 4.43 -1.08
CA ALA A 423 28.55 4.55 -1.64
C ALA A 423 28.51 4.74 -3.16
N ASN A 424 29.39 5.60 -3.67
CA ASN A 424 29.72 5.70 -5.08
C ASN A 424 30.89 4.78 -5.39
N VAL A 425 30.65 3.77 -6.22
CA VAL A 425 31.56 2.64 -6.45
C VAL A 425 31.85 2.43 -7.92
N SER A 426 33.00 1.82 -8.21
CA SER A 426 33.28 1.20 -9.52
C SER A 426 33.65 -0.26 -9.32
N VAL A 427 33.36 -1.09 -10.31
CA VAL A 427 33.75 -2.51 -10.30
C VAL A 427 35.19 -2.64 -10.78
N SER A 428 35.98 -3.42 -10.06
CA SER A 428 37.37 -3.75 -10.40
C SER A 428 37.62 -5.25 -10.21
N TRP A 429 38.72 -5.75 -10.78
CA TRP A 429 39.21 -7.09 -10.53
C TRP A 429 40.38 -7.05 -9.56
N ASP A 430 40.24 -7.77 -8.44
CA ASP A 430 41.28 -7.97 -7.44
C ASP A 430 42.14 -9.17 -7.87
N ASP A 431 43.33 -8.88 -8.39
CA ASP A 431 44.30 -9.88 -8.84
C ASP A 431 44.88 -10.72 -7.69
N GLU A 432 44.94 -10.17 -6.48
CA GLU A 432 45.52 -10.87 -5.32
C GLU A 432 44.59 -11.97 -4.82
N ASN A 433 43.28 -11.66 -4.74
CA ASN A 433 42.26 -12.60 -4.29
C ASN A 433 41.49 -13.27 -5.44
N MET A 434 41.80 -12.95 -6.70
CA MET A 434 41.18 -13.48 -7.92
C MET A 434 39.65 -13.38 -7.90
N ARG A 435 39.13 -12.18 -7.63
CA ARG A 435 37.68 -11.92 -7.50
C ARG A 435 37.30 -10.52 -7.99
N ALA A 436 36.03 -10.31 -8.31
CA ALA A 436 35.49 -8.96 -8.49
C ALA A 436 35.38 -8.24 -7.14
N GLU A 437 35.69 -6.95 -7.14
CA GLU A 437 35.56 -6.07 -5.98
C GLU A 437 34.95 -4.72 -6.38
N LEU A 438 34.41 -3.99 -5.40
CA LEU A 438 33.96 -2.62 -5.57
C LEU A 438 34.98 -1.65 -4.98
N LEU A 439 35.48 -0.73 -5.80
CA LEU A 439 36.30 0.38 -5.35
C LEU A 439 35.39 1.54 -4.95
N VAL A 440 35.38 1.89 -3.66
CA VAL A 440 34.57 2.99 -3.13
C VAL A 440 35.33 4.31 -3.31
N HIS A 441 34.71 5.30 -3.95
CA HIS A 441 35.30 6.63 -4.19
C HIS A 441 34.86 7.64 -3.15
N GLU A 442 33.58 7.61 -2.81
CA GLU A 442 32.93 8.46 -1.81
C GLU A 442 31.77 7.69 -1.19
N TYR A 443 31.44 7.98 0.07
CA TYR A 443 30.32 7.34 0.77
C TYR A 443 29.72 8.27 1.83
N SER A 444 28.47 8.01 2.18
CA SER A 444 27.80 8.58 3.35
C SER A 444 27.42 7.48 4.34
N GLU A 445 27.63 7.77 5.61
CA GLU A 445 27.33 6.89 6.74
C GLU A 445 25.87 7.06 7.19
N GLY A 446 25.15 5.95 7.34
CA GLY A 446 23.85 5.90 8.00
C GLY A 446 23.97 5.69 9.50
N GLU A 447 22.83 5.44 10.15
CA GLU A 447 22.78 5.17 11.60
C GLU A 447 23.60 3.93 11.97
N LYS A 448 24.35 4.04 13.08
CA LYS A 448 25.13 2.94 13.62
C LYS A 448 24.20 1.91 14.26
N ALA A 449 24.51 0.64 14.07
CA ALA A 449 23.75 -0.44 14.68
C ALA A 449 23.85 -0.38 16.22
N ASN A 450 22.75 -0.70 16.89
CA ASN A 450 22.73 -0.81 18.34
C ASN A 450 23.71 -1.90 18.84
N PRO A 451 24.36 -1.69 19.98
CA PRO A 451 25.24 -2.69 20.59
C PRO A 451 24.53 -4.02 20.86
N MET A 452 25.26 -5.12 20.68
CA MET A 452 24.73 -6.47 20.95
C MET A 452 24.83 -6.81 22.43
N ASN A 453 23.76 -7.34 23.01
CA ASN A 453 23.78 -7.87 24.38
C ASN A 453 24.41 -9.25 24.42
N LEU A 454 25.51 -9.40 25.16
CA LEU A 454 26.18 -10.67 25.39
C LEU A 454 25.73 -11.32 26.69
N LEU A 455 25.56 -12.64 26.67
CA LEU A 455 25.30 -13.45 27.85
C LEU A 455 26.53 -14.30 28.19
N TRP A 456 26.89 -14.35 29.48
CA TRP A 456 27.97 -15.22 29.98
C TRP A 456 27.72 -16.71 29.77
N SER A 457 26.46 -17.11 29.54
CA SER A 457 26.08 -18.48 29.22
C SER A 457 26.47 -18.91 27.80
N ASP A 458 26.62 -17.96 26.88
CA ASP A 458 26.91 -18.25 25.46
C ASP A 458 28.35 -18.73 25.28
N GLY A 459 29.25 -18.21 26.11
CA GLY A 459 30.66 -18.58 26.14
C GLY A 459 31.48 -18.08 24.96
N ALA A 460 32.79 -18.34 25.05
CA ALA A 460 33.80 -17.79 24.14
C ALA A 460 33.59 -18.12 22.66
N THR A 461 33.05 -19.30 22.33
CA THR A 461 32.83 -19.71 20.93
C THR A 461 31.81 -18.80 20.25
N ASN A 462 30.71 -18.46 20.93
CA ASN A 462 29.66 -17.61 20.37
C ASN A 462 30.11 -16.15 20.32
N TRP A 463 30.78 -15.67 21.36
CA TRP A 463 31.33 -14.30 21.37
C TRP A 463 32.37 -14.06 20.28
N GLY A 464 32.95 -15.11 19.71
CA GLY A 464 33.82 -15.04 18.53
C GLY A 464 33.18 -14.32 17.34
N TYR A 465 31.85 -14.41 17.18
CA TYR A 465 31.11 -13.73 16.11
C TYR A 465 30.92 -12.23 16.33
N ASP A 466 31.12 -11.76 17.57
CA ASP A 466 30.97 -10.35 17.97
C ASP A 466 32.31 -9.67 18.23
N LYS A 467 33.40 -10.31 17.80
CA LYS A 467 34.74 -9.71 17.82
C LYS A 467 34.74 -8.39 17.04
N ASN A 468 35.37 -7.38 17.63
CA ASN A 468 35.49 -6.01 17.14
C ASN A 468 34.18 -5.22 17.09
N LYS A 469 33.05 -5.73 17.59
CA LYS A 469 31.79 -4.97 17.70
C LYS A 469 31.69 -4.27 19.05
N ILE A 470 30.85 -3.23 19.11
CA ILE A 470 30.38 -2.67 20.38
C ILE A 470 29.34 -3.62 20.96
N VAL A 471 29.52 -4.00 22.21
CA VAL A 471 28.68 -4.96 22.91
C VAL A 471 28.33 -4.45 24.30
N ARG A 472 27.19 -4.92 24.80
CA ARG A 472 26.75 -4.74 26.17
C ARG A 472 26.85 -6.05 26.94
N ILE A 473 27.43 -6.02 28.12
CA ILE A 473 27.58 -7.20 28.96
C ILE A 473 27.42 -6.84 30.44
N ASN A 474 26.56 -7.57 31.13
CA ASN A 474 26.36 -7.39 32.57
C ASN A 474 27.54 -7.95 33.34
N GLY A 475 28.16 -7.21 34.25
CA GLY A 475 29.25 -7.75 35.05
C GLY A 475 29.66 -6.86 36.21
N LEU A 476 30.49 -7.43 37.07
CA LEU A 476 31.10 -6.74 38.20
C LEU A 476 32.55 -6.39 37.87
N ALA A 477 32.91 -5.11 37.98
CA ALA A 477 34.31 -4.68 37.86
C ALA A 477 35.10 -5.07 39.11
N ILE A 478 36.20 -5.80 38.92
CA ILE A 478 37.09 -6.28 39.98
C ILE A 478 38.53 -5.96 39.61
N GLU A 479 39.25 -5.31 40.50
CA GLU A 479 40.69 -5.06 40.36
C GLU A 479 41.50 -6.23 40.94
N ASP A 480 42.45 -6.75 40.17
CA ASP A 480 43.40 -7.77 40.60
C ASP A 480 44.83 -7.36 40.18
N ASN A 481 45.67 -7.06 41.16
CA ASN A 481 47.07 -6.61 40.99
C ASN A 481 47.26 -5.42 40.02
N GLY A 482 46.34 -4.45 40.03
CA GLY A 482 46.40 -3.25 39.19
C GLY A 482 45.83 -3.41 37.78
N THR A 483 45.24 -4.58 37.47
CA THR A 483 44.51 -4.84 36.23
C THR A 483 43.03 -5.00 36.53
N TRP A 484 42.18 -4.32 35.77
CA TRP A 484 40.73 -4.43 35.89
C TRP A 484 40.19 -5.60 35.08
N TYR A 485 39.25 -6.31 35.68
CA TYR A 485 38.53 -7.41 35.08
C TYR A 485 37.04 -7.20 35.24
N LEU A 486 36.27 -7.57 34.22
CA LEU A 486 34.82 -7.69 34.33
C LEU A 486 34.46 -9.15 34.60
N SER A 487 33.78 -9.43 35.71
CA SER A 487 33.48 -10.78 36.17
C SER A 487 31.98 -11.06 36.24
N GLU A 488 31.59 -12.30 35.94
CA GLU A 488 30.22 -12.81 36.10
C GLU A 488 29.91 -13.00 37.60
N PRO A 489 28.87 -12.34 38.15
CA PRO A 489 28.52 -12.50 39.57
C PRO A 489 28.24 -13.96 39.93
N GLY A 490 28.94 -14.48 40.94
CA GLY A 490 28.77 -15.85 41.43
C GLY A 490 29.49 -16.94 40.62
N SER A 491 30.41 -16.56 39.72
CA SER A 491 31.16 -17.44 38.83
C SER A 491 32.65 -17.04 38.78
N ASP A 492 33.51 -17.94 38.29
CA ASP A 492 34.94 -17.66 38.09
C ASP A 492 35.25 -17.07 36.70
N LYS A 493 34.22 -16.84 35.87
CA LYS A 493 34.40 -16.25 34.53
C LYS A 493 34.71 -14.76 34.64
N ARG A 494 35.73 -14.34 33.89
CA ARG A 494 36.14 -12.93 33.78
C ARG A 494 36.75 -12.62 32.41
N ILE A 495 36.63 -11.37 31.99
CA ILE A 495 37.32 -10.79 30.84
C ILE A 495 38.14 -9.58 31.29
N LEU A 496 39.14 -9.20 30.50
CA LEU A 496 39.89 -7.96 30.75
C LEU A 496 38.98 -6.75 30.52
N LEU A 497 39.16 -5.71 31.32
CA LEU A 497 38.42 -4.47 31.22
C LEU A 497 39.39 -3.31 31.02
N SER A 498 39.23 -2.59 29.91
CA SER A 498 39.96 -1.36 29.61
C SER A 498 38.93 -0.26 29.43
N THR A 499 38.89 0.69 30.36
CA THR A 499 37.83 1.69 30.44
C THR A 499 38.19 2.98 29.72
N VAL A 500 37.18 3.82 29.44
CA VAL A 500 37.38 5.18 28.97
C VAL A 500 38.04 6.08 30.03
N ASN A 501 38.57 7.22 29.59
CA ASN A 501 39.02 8.27 30.52
C ASN A 501 37.80 8.85 31.25
N ASN A 502 37.83 8.86 32.60
CA ASN A 502 36.71 9.24 33.48
C ASN A 502 35.53 8.26 33.50
N CYS A 503 35.79 6.96 33.33
CA CYS A 503 34.80 5.91 33.50
C CYS A 503 34.09 6.00 34.86
N ILE A 504 32.76 6.13 34.85
CA ILE A 504 31.94 6.22 36.06
C ILE A 504 31.84 4.85 36.75
N GLY A 505 31.88 3.76 35.98
CA GLY A 505 31.77 2.40 36.51
C GLY A 505 32.90 1.96 37.45
N LEU A 506 33.99 2.74 37.54
CA LEU A 506 35.13 2.50 38.43
C LEU A 506 35.19 3.48 39.63
N ASP A 507 34.20 4.36 39.81
CA ASP A 507 34.16 5.28 40.95
C ASP A 507 33.73 4.59 42.26
N GLU A 508 33.78 5.33 43.37
CA GLU A 508 33.43 4.79 44.69
C GLU A 508 31.95 4.37 44.84
N LEU A 509 31.05 4.87 43.98
CA LEU A 509 29.62 4.58 44.03
C LEU A 509 29.27 3.30 43.27
N HIS A 510 29.95 3.06 42.15
CA HIS A 510 29.64 1.99 41.21
C HIS A 510 30.45 0.72 41.47
N VAL A 511 31.67 0.83 42.00
CA VAL A 511 32.51 -0.33 42.32
C VAL A 511 31.82 -1.24 43.34
N GLY A 512 31.79 -2.54 43.05
CA GLY A 512 31.13 -3.53 43.90
C GLY A 512 29.71 -3.89 43.45
N THR A 513 29.14 -3.17 42.48
CA THR A 513 27.82 -3.43 41.91
C THR A 513 27.94 -4.08 40.53
N ALA A 514 27.09 -5.08 40.25
CA ALA A 514 27.01 -5.66 38.91
C ALA A 514 26.12 -4.76 38.03
N MET A 515 26.68 -4.28 36.92
CA MET A 515 26.04 -3.30 36.03
C MET A 515 26.18 -3.73 34.58
N THR A 516 25.42 -3.10 33.68
CA THR A 516 25.61 -3.26 32.23
C THR A 516 26.80 -2.44 31.80
N TRP A 517 27.79 -3.08 31.18
CA TRP A 517 28.96 -2.42 30.59
C TRP A 517 28.85 -2.41 29.07
N GLU A 518 29.01 -1.25 28.47
CA GLU A 518 29.14 -1.08 27.03
C GLU A 518 30.61 -0.86 26.67
N GLY A 519 31.09 -1.55 25.62
CA GLY A 519 32.43 -1.33 25.11
C GLY A 519 32.74 -2.19 23.89
N ARG A 520 33.92 -2.01 23.29
CA ARG A 520 34.33 -2.78 22.12
C ARG A 520 34.98 -4.10 22.54
N LEU A 521 34.39 -5.22 22.12
CA LEU A 521 34.94 -6.54 22.37
C LEU A 521 36.17 -6.78 21.49
N ARG A 522 37.34 -6.93 22.11
CA ARG A 522 38.57 -7.35 21.41
C ARG A 522 39.05 -8.68 21.97
N GLN A 523 39.84 -9.36 21.16
CA GLN A 523 40.52 -10.59 21.56
C GLN A 523 42.02 -10.31 21.50
N VAL A 524 42.68 -10.40 22.64
CA VAL A 524 44.10 -10.09 22.81
C VAL A 524 44.84 -11.30 23.35
N GLU A 525 46.13 -11.39 23.05
CA GLU A 525 47.00 -12.40 23.63
C GLU A 525 47.36 -11.98 25.06
N ASP A 526 47.08 -12.84 26.03
CA ASP A 526 47.55 -12.61 27.40
C ASP A 526 49.05 -12.90 27.48
N SER A 527 49.84 -11.91 27.88
CA SER A 527 51.30 -12.00 27.91
C SER A 527 51.83 -13.02 28.92
N ASN A 528 51.01 -13.43 29.90
CA ASN A 528 51.42 -14.33 30.97
C ASN A 528 51.07 -15.80 30.66
N SER A 529 49.88 -16.06 30.13
CA SER A 529 49.42 -17.41 29.81
C SER A 529 49.66 -17.82 28.35
N LEU A 530 50.01 -16.87 27.46
CA LEU A 530 50.09 -17.07 26.00
C LEU A 530 48.77 -17.63 25.43
N THR A 531 47.64 -17.32 26.08
CA THR A 531 46.31 -17.70 25.62
C THR A 531 45.56 -16.47 25.12
N MET A 532 44.67 -16.67 24.15
CA MET A 532 43.75 -15.62 23.71
C MET A 532 42.69 -15.38 24.78
N VAL A 533 42.57 -14.13 25.23
CA VAL A 533 41.56 -13.68 26.19
C VAL A 533 40.72 -12.56 25.56
N TYR A 534 39.47 -12.44 26.00
CA TYR A 534 38.64 -11.31 25.62
C TYR A 534 38.92 -10.11 26.51
N THR A 535 38.88 -8.93 25.91
CA THR A 535 38.96 -7.63 26.58
C THR A 535 37.82 -6.75 26.10
N LEU A 536 37.20 -6.02 27.02
CA LEU A 536 36.24 -4.98 26.71
C LEU A 536 36.98 -3.64 26.74
N ASN A 537 37.21 -3.07 25.56
CA ASN A 537 37.98 -1.84 25.39
C ASN A 537 37.08 -0.61 25.31
N ASP A 538 37.62 0.53 25.72
CA ASP A 538 36.93 1.81 25.79
C ASP A 538 35.56 1.66 26.48
N ALA A 539 35.56 0.89 27.57
CA ALA A 539 34.34 0.48 28.25
C ALA A 539 33.88 1.51 29.28
N ASP A 540 32.57 1.65 29.42
CA ASP A 540 31.92 2.32 30.55
C ASP A 540 30.61 1.61 30.89
N VAL A 541 29.96 2.00 31.98
CA VAL A 541 28.62 1.51 32.34
C VAL A 541 27.54 2.35 31.65
N ASP A 542 26.38 1.74 31.38
CA ASP A 542 25.24 2.44 30.79
C ASP A 542 24.73 3.54 31.75
N ASP A 543 24.66 4.77 31.23
CA ASP A 543 24.17 6.01 31.85
C ASP A 543 23.51 6.82 30.71
N ASP A 544 22.21 6.60 30.52
CA ASP A 544 21.48 7.05 29.33
C ASP A 544 21.18 8.56 29.36
N ASP A 545 21.10 9.18 30.54
CA ASP A 545 20.92 10.63 30.73
C ASP A 545 22.20 11.39 31.07
N ASN A 546 23.34 10.71 31.23
CA ASN A 546 24.68 11.26 31.45
C ASN A 546 24.81 12.09 32.74
N ASP A 547 24.07 11.67 33.75
CA ASP A 547 24.00 12.32 35.05
C ASP A 547 25.13 11.83 36.00
N GLY A 548 25.80 10.74 35.61
CA GLY A 548 26.91 10.10 36.29
C GLY A 548 26.51 9.05 37.33
N LEU A 549 25.24 8.65 37.38
CA LEU A 549 24.69 7.50 38.09
C LEU A 549 24.26 6.45 37.07
N SER A 550 24.76 5.22 37.20
CA SER A 550 24.43 4.19 36.21
C SER A 550 22.95 3.80 36.24
N ASN A 551 22.41 3.44 35.08
CA ASN A 551 21.04 2.94 34.92
C ASN A 551 20.67 1.82 35.90
N ALA A 552 21.66 0.97 36.24
CA ALA A 552 21.48 -0.12 37.18
C ALA A 552 21.29 0.36 38.63
N LEU A 553 22.01 1.42 39.04
CA LEU A 553 21.85 2.03 40.36
C LEU A 553 20.58 2.84 40.45
N GLU A 554 20.24 3.61 39.41
CA GLU A 554 18.98 4.35 39.34
C GLU A 554 17.77 3.43 39.44
N SER A 555 17.78 2.31 38.70
CA SER A 555 16.72 1.31 38.78
C SER A 555 16.60 0.70 40.18
N ALA A 556 17.72 0.52 40.89
CA ALA A 556 17.74 0.04 42.27
C ALA A 556 17.27 1.09 43.28
N PHE A 557 17.54 2.38 42.99
CA PHE A 557 17.16 3.53 43.82
C PHE A 557 15.71 3.97 43.59
N GLY A 558 15.15 3.69 42.41
CA GLY A 558 13.79 4.05 42.00
C GLY A 558 13.72 5.34 41.17
N THR A 559 14.84 5.82 40.65
CA THR A 559 14.93 6.97 39.73
C THR A 559 14.85 6.50 38.27
N SER A 560 14.68 7.45 37.36
CA SER A 560 14.43 7.24 35.94
C SER A 560 15.70 7.37 35.13
N SER A 561 16.16 6.28 34.52
CA SER A 561 17.35 6.23 33.64
C SER A 561 17.27 6.98 32.32
N ASN A 562 16.45 8.01 32.20
CA ASN A 562 16.36 8.86 31.02
C ASN A 562 16.13 10.33 31.44
N ASN A 563 16.28 10.65 32.72
CA ASN A 563 16.01 11.97 33.26
C ASN A 563 16.91 12.27 34.46
N GLU A 564 17.90 13.15 34.27
CA GLU A 564 18.91 13.57 35.25
C GLU A 564 18.34 14.06 36.62
N ASP A 565 17.06 14.46 36.68
CA ASP A 565 16.34 14.90 37.88
C ASP A 565 14.92 14.32 37.81
N SER A 566 14.76 13.13 38.39
CA SER A 566 13.55 12.32 38.26
C SER A 566 12.30 12.95 38.85
N ASP A 567 12.45 13.73 39.93
CA ASP A 567 11.32 14.34 40.65
C ASP A 567 11.16 15.86 40.39
N GLY A 568 12.12 16.45 39.67
CA GLY A 568 12.09 17.81 39.16
C GLY A 568 12.35 18.86 40.24
N ASP A 569 13.01 18.51 41.34
CA ASP A 569 13.24 19.41 42.48
C ASP A 569 14.49 20.30 42.31
N GLY A 570 15.28 20.06 41.26
CA GLY A 570 16.50 20.77 40.91
C GLY A 570 17.79 20.18 41.50
N VAL A 571 17.70 19.03 42.18
CA VAL A 571 18.83 18.19 42.56
C VAL A 571 18.89 17.00 41.61
N ASN A 572 20.10 16.68 41.16
CA ASN A 572 20.31 15.58 40.24
C ASN A 572 20.31 14.22 40.98
N ASP A 573 19.81 13.16 40.32
CA ASP A 573 19.59 11.85 40.92
C ASP A 573 20.87 11.24 41.51
N ARG A 574 22.04 11.45 40.88
CA ARG A 574 23.35 11.08 41.46
C ARG A 574 23.63 11.77 42.80
N GLN A 575 23.33 13.05 42.92
CA GLN A 575 23.55 13.81 44.15
C GLN A 575 22.58 13.36 45.25
N GLU A 576 21.34 13.08 44.90
CA GLU A 576 20.36 12.53 45.82
C GLU A 576 20.77 11.15 46.36
N TYR A 577 21.32 10.30 45.49
CA TYR A 577 21.86 8.99 45.87
C TYR A 577 22.99 9.14 46.89
N ILE A 578 23.95 10.06 46.67
CA ILE A 578 25.06 10.34 47.59
C ILE A 578 24.55 10.88 48.94
N ASP A 579 23.56 11.76 48.93
CA ASP A 579 23.03 12.37 50.16
C ASP A 579 22.22 11.38 51.02
N GLN A 580 21.76 10.27 50.42
CA GLN A 580 20.99 9.21 51.11
C GLN A 580 21.81 7.96 51.46
N SER A 581 22.95 7.72 50.80
CA SER A 581 23.88 6.61 51.07
C SER A 581 24.78 6.86 52.28
#